data_AF-V4ADW5-F1
#
_entry.id   AF-V4ADW5-F1
#
_cell.length_a   1.000
_cell.length_b   1.000
_cell.length_c   1.000
_cell.angle_alpha   90.00
_cell.angle_beta   90.00
_cell.angle_gamma   90.00
#
_symmetry.space_group_name_H-M   'P 1'
#
loop_
_entity.id
_entity.type
_entity.pdbx_description
1 polymer ?
#
loop_
_entity_poly.entity_id
_entity_poly.type
_entity_poly.pdbx_seq_one_letter_code
_entity_poly.pdbx_strand_id
1 'polypeptide(L)'
;MLEQEDTDQAQALLNRLLLDSNNGEDTDKLASELQINNKPFSTVIPSPGFCVKLKNKKDEKFFVNICTADNVPSPPDITDDELIKILESDDPTQFRIPMSIGAPHAELDKSGQGCTAYDVIVNPLFYNQLNSSELIKTFFLTVMLEGVELKYDQELSREWVILKNRKFVGDLAEQYVKDRSKSLITEVNQDCYCFVFFYRAPEPKFTILQEPVSGHPEFLVAEIHLPLVKSSQTLQLDLGEDRIVLETRSNVYDLDIFLPYYIQQDECGAQFDRKTKILTITMPVHPLST
;
A
#
# COMPACT_ATOMS: atom_id res chain seq x y z
N MET A 1 -0.87 -3.80 38.06
CA MET A 1 -1.70 -4.78 38.78
C MET A 1 -3.17 -4.67 38.39
N LEU A 2 -3.66 -3.49 37.98
CA LEU A 2 -5.05 -3.30 37.51
C LEU A 2 -5.30 -3.72 36.05
N GLU A 3 -4.26 -3.78 35.20
CA GLU A 3 -4.42 -4.17 33.78
C GLU A 3 -4.55 -5.69 33.55
N GLN A 4 -4.10 -6.52 34.49
CA GLN A 4 -4.20 -7.98 34.37
C GLN A 4 -5.61 -8.50 34.69
N GLU A 5 -6.31 -7.85 35.64
CA GLU A 5 -7.67 -8.24 36.03
C GLU A 5 -8.70 -8.00 34.92
N ASP A 6 -8.53 -6.96 34.09
CA ASP A 6 -9.46 -6.63 33.00
C ASP A 6 -9.35 -7.63 31.82
N THR A 7 -8.14 -8.08 31.50
CA THR A 7 -7.91 -9.13 30.49
C THR A 7 -8.51 -10.46 30.91
N ASP A 8 -8.39 -10.83 32.19
CA ASP A 8 -8.91 -12.10 32.70
C ASP A 8 -10.45 -12.11 32.74
N GLN A 9 -11.08 -10.97 33.04
CA GLN A 9 -12.53 -10.82 32.99
C GLN A 9 -13.09 -10.89 31.55
N ALA A 10 -12.42 -10.27 30.59
CA ALA A 10 -12.78 -10.37 29.18
C ALA A 10 -12.67 -11.80 28.66
N GLN A 11 -11.63 -12.53 29.07
CA GLN A 11 -11.41 -13.93 28.69
C GLN A 11 -12.43 -14.87 29.34
N ALA A 12 -12.84 -14.59 30.58
CA ALA A 12 -13.89 -15.34 31.27
C ALA A 12 -15.28 -15.09 30.64
N LEU A 13 -15.58 -13.86 30.22
CA LEU A 13 -16.82 -13.53 29.49
C LEU A 13 -16.87 -14.21 28.12
N LEU A 14 -15.75 -14.23 27.39
CA LEU A 14 -15.64 -14.91 26.10
C LEU A 14 -15.87 -16.42 26.25
N ASN A 15 -15.24 -17.05 27.25
CA ASN A 15 -15.43 -18.48 27.51
C ASN A 15 -16.87 -18.80 27.93
N ARG A 16 -17.54 -17.90 28.65
CA ARG A 16 -18.94 -18.09 29.04
C ARG A 16 -19.90 -17.99 27.85
N LEU A 17 -19.66 -17.04 26.94
CA LEU A 17 -20.39 -16.91 25.68
C LEU A 17 -20.22 -18.13 24.77
N LEU A 18 -19.04 -18.75 24.78
CA LEU A 18 -18.75 -19.96 24.01
C LEU A 18 -19.41 -21.23 24.59
N LEU A 19 -19.67 -21.28 25.89
CA LEU A 19 -20.26 -22.45 26.56
C LEU A 19 -21.78 -22.53 26.44
N ASP A 20 -22.46 -21.42 26.15
CA ASP A 20 -23.92 -21.39 25.96
C ASP A 20 -24.36 -21.89 24.57
N SER A 21 -23.41 -22.18 23.68
CA SER A 21 -23.65 -22.71 22.33
C SER A 21 -23.07 -24.12 22.18
N ASN A 22 -23.68 -25.11 22.85
CA ASN A 22 -23.39 -26.51 22.54
C ASN A 22 -24.68 -27.33 22.46
N ASN A 23 -25.14 -27.52 21.22
CA ASN A 23 -25.66 -28.80 20.76
C ASN A 23 -24.76 -29.27 19.60
N GLY A 24 -23.86 -30.21 19.90
CA GLY A 24 -23.44 -31.27 18.99
C GLY A 24 -22.36 -30.99 17.93
N GLU A 25 -21.14 -31.49 18.20
CA GLU A 25 -20.29 -32.26 17.27
C GLU A 25 -19.42 -31.60 16.18
N ASP A 26 -19.19 -30.27 16.15
CA ASP A 26 -18.25 -29.66 15.18
C ASP A 26 -17.23 -28.66 15.79
N THR A 27 -16.82 -28.85 17.04
CA THR A 27 -15.95 -27.89 17.75
C THR A 27 -14.44 -28.05 17.52
N ASP A 28 -13.95 -29.23 17.12
CA ASP A 28 -12.51 -29.44 16.84
C ASP A 28 -12.07 -28.88 15.47
N LYS A 29 -13.00 -28.74 14.52
CA LYS A 29 -12.73 -28.09 13.22
C LYS A 29 -12.83 -26.56 13.30
N LEU A 30 -13.78 -26.05 14.09
CA LEU A 30 -13.96 -24.61 14.25
C LEU A 30 -12.84 -23.98 15.10
N ALA A 31 -12.33 -24.68 16.12
CA ALA A 31 -11.19 -24.20 16.92
C ALA A 31 -9.88 -24.17 16.12
N SER A 32 -9.71 -25.10 15.17
CA SER A 32 -8.54 -25.11 14.27
C SER A 32 -8.68 -24.09 13.13
N GLU A 33 -9.89 -23.76 12.67
CA GLU A 33 -10.15 -22.63 11.76
C GLU A 33 -9.98 -21.26 12.43
N LEU A 34 -10.36 -21.11 13.71
CA LEU A 34 -10.21 -19.84 14.45
C LEU A 34 -8.77 -19.54 14.90
N GLN A 35 -7.89 -20.54 14.96
CA GLN A 35 -6.46 -20.34 15.23
C GLN A 35 -5.66 -19.91 13.98
N ILE A 36 -6.19 -20.12 12.77
CA ILE A 36 -5.52 -19.70 11.52
C ILE A 36 -5.64 -18.18 11.31
N ASN A 37 -6.72 -17.55 11.81
CA ASN A 37 -7.04 -16.15 11.54
C ASN A 37 -6.35 -15.12 12.45
N ASN A 38 -5.42 -15.54 13.32
CA ASN A 38 -4.68 -14.64 14.22
C ASN A 38 -3.20 -14.43 13.84
N LYS A 39 -2.82 -14.74 12.60
CA LYS A 39 -1.54 -14.31 12.04
C LYS A 39 -1.76 -13.10 11.13
N PRO A 40 -1.25 -11.90 11.45
CA PRO A 40 -1.41 -10.69 10.61
C PRO A 40 -0.62 -10.74 9.28
N PHE A 41 -0.05 -11.89 8.95
CA PHE A 41 0.74 -12.16 7.75
C PHE A 41 0.45 -13.58 7.30
N SER A 42 0.01 -13.76 6.05
CA SER A 42 0.09 -15.06 5.40
C SER A 42 1.46 -15.16 4.75
N THR A 43 2.25 -16.14 5.19
CA THR A 43 3.46 -16.52 4.47
C THR A 43 3.02 -17.23 3.20
N VAL A 44 3.21 -16.60 2.05
CA VAL A 44 3.00 -17.25 0.76
C VAL A 44 4.35 -17.37 0.08
N ILE A 45 4.68 -18.58 -0.37
CA ILE A 45 5.82 -18.81 -1.24
C ILE A 45 5.35 -18.45 -2.65
N PRO A 46 5.82 -17.32 -3.22
CA PRO A 46 5.35 -16.90 -4.53
C PRO A 46 5.86 -17.86 -5.60
N SER A 47 5.05 -18.18 -6.60
CA SER A 47 5.47 -19.05 -7.70
C SER A 47 6.28 -18.27 -8.74
N PRO A 48 7.48 -18.71 -9.15
CA PRO A 48 8.27 -18.01 -10.15
C PRO A 48 7.61 -17.97 -11.53
N GLY A 49 7.52 -16.79 -12.12
CA GLY A 49 7.03 -16.54 -13.48
C GLY A 49 8.16 -16.41 -14.49
N PHE A 50 8.60 -15.18 -14.74
CA PHE A 50 9.72 -14.85 -15.63
C PHE A 50 10.68 -13.86 -14.97
N CYS A 51 11.93 -13.82 -15.45
CA CYS A 51 12.95 -12.92 -14.94
C CYS A 51 13.35 -11.90 -16.01
N VAL A 52 13.43 -10.64 -15.62
CA VAL A 52 13.82 -9.52 -16.46
C VAL A 52 15.23 -9.10 -16.07
N LYS A 53 16.12 -9.02 -17.06
CA LYS A 53 17.46 -8.48 -16.90
C LYS A 53 17.49 -7.04 -17.40
N LEU A 54 18.03 -6.15 -16.59
CA LEU A 54 18.16 -4.72 -16.83
C LEU A 54 19.59 -4.26 -16.58
N LYS A 55 19.85 -3.01 -16.96
CA LYS A 55 21.07 -2.28 -16.64
C LYS A 55 20.69 -0.88 -16.14
N ASN A 56 21.58 -0.23 -15.40
CA ASN A 56 21.46 1.21 -15.14
C ASN A 56 22.36 2.02 -16.08
N LYS A 57 22.37 3.36 -15.91
CA LYS A 57 23.25 4.26 -16.68
C LYS A 57 24.75 4.00 -16.49
N LYS A 58 25.14 3.30 -15.42
CA LYS A 58 26.53 2.91 -15.11
C LYS A 58 26.89 1.52 -15.65
N ASP A 59 26.01 0.90 -16.44
CA ASP A 59 26.14 -0.47 -16.95
C ASP A 59 26.11 -1.57 -15.88
N GLU A 60 25.69 -1.26 -14.66
CA GLU A 60 25.51 -2.23 -13.57
C GLU A 60 24.28 -3.11 -13.85
N LYS A 61 24.37 -4.41 -13.57
CA LYS A 61 23.32 -5.39 -13.90
C LYS A 61 22.30 -5.48 -12.79
N PHE A 62 21.03 -5.46 -13.19
CA PHE A 62 19.88 -5.66 -12.32
C PHE A 62 19.02 -6.81 -12.84
N PHE A 63 18.37 -7.50 -11.92
CA PHE A 63 17.38 -8.52 -12.23
C PHE A 63 16.08 -8.19 -11.51
N VAL A 64 14.95 -8.42 -12.17
CA VAL A 64 13.64 -8.38 -11.53
C VAL A 64 12.95 -9.71 -11.80
N ASN A 65 12.64 -10.44 -10.75
CA ASN A 65 11.92 -11.70 -10.78
C ASN A 65 10.43 -11.41 -10.67
N ILE A 66 9.65 -11.76 -11.69
CA ILE A 66 8.20 -11.64 -11.66
C ILE A 66 7.64 -12.96 -11.18
N CYS A 67 7.03 -12.96 -10.00
CA CYS A 67 6.44 -14.09 -9.35
C CYS A 67 4.92 -13.88 -9.17
N THR A 68 4.22 -14.94 -8.80
CA THR A 68 2.76 -14.91 -8.64
C THR A 68 2.33 -15.39 -7.27
N ALA A 69 1.32 -14.76 -6.68
CA ALA A 69 0.68 -15.23 -5.45
C ALA A 69 -0.80 -14.81 -5.39
N ASP A 70 -1.66 -15.70 -4.90
CA ASP A 70 -3.12 -15.49 -4.86
C ASP A 70 -3.56 -14.38 -3.91
N ASN A 71 -2.72 -14.04 -2.93
CA ASN A 71 -2.99 -13.00 -1.96
C ASN A 71 -2.76 -11.58 -2.50
N VAL A 72 -2.11 -11.42 -3.67
CA VAL A 72 -2.05 -10.14 -4.38
C VAL A 72 -3.34 -10.01 -5.20
N PRO A 73 -4.11 -8.92 -5.11
CA PRO A 73 -5.34 -8.77 -5.89
C PRO A 73 -5.02 -8.60 -7.38
N SER A 74 -5.90 -9.12 -8.24
CA SER A 74 -5.82 -8.88 -9.67
C SER A 74 -6.36 -7.48 -9.99
N PRO A 75 -5.72 -6.69 -10.87
CA PRO A 75 -6.38 -5.56 -11.49
C PRO A 75 -7.56 -6.04 -12.37
N PRO A 76 -8.47 -5.13 -12.74
CA PRO A 76 -9.51 -5.42 -13.72
C PRO A 76 -8.91 -5.89 -15.04
N ASP A 77 -9.61 -6.82 -15.69
CA ASP A 77 -9.27 -7.24 -17.03
C ASP A 77 -9.38 -6.06 -17.99
N ILE A 78 -8.34 -5.85 -18.81
CA ILE A 78 -8.29 -4.76 -19.76
C ILE A 78 -7.86 -5.29 -21.13
N THR A 79 -8.50 -4.80 -22.17
CA THR A 79 -8.10 -5.07 -23.56
C THR A 79 -7.03 -4.10 -24.05
N ASP A 80 -6.30 -4.46 -25.10
CA ASP A 80 -5.29 -3.59 -25.69
C ASP A 80 -5.89 -2.23 -26.13
N ASP A 81 -7.08 -2.22 -26.72
CA ASP A 81 -7.77 -1.00 -27.16
C ASP A 81 -8.17 -0.10 -25.99
N GLU A 82 -8.61 -0.68 -24.87
CA GLU A 82 -8.93 0.07 -23.66
C GLU A 82 -7.69 0.66 -23.01
N LEU A 83 -6.59 -0.11 -22.96
CA LEU A 83 -5.32 0.38 -22.44
C LEU A 83 -4.80 1.56 -23.27
N ILE A 84 -4.88 1.49 -24.61
CA ILE A 84 -4.51 2.61 -25.48
C ILE A 84 -5.34 3.86 -25.16
N LYS A 85 -6.66 3.71 -25.02
CA LYS A 85 -7.54 4.85 -24.67
C LYS A 85 -7.17 5.48 -23.33
N ILE A 86 -6.82 4.67 -22.32
CA ILE A 86 -6.38 5.19 -21.02
C ILE A 86 -5.05 5.94 -21.17
N LEU A 87 -4.10 5.41 -21.93
CA LEU A 87 -2.81 6.05 -22.18
C LEU A 87 -2.93 7.37 -22.96
N GLU A 88 -3.92 7.49 -23.84
CA GLU A 88 -4.20 8.71 -24.61
C GLU A 88 -5.09 9.72 -23.86
N SER A 89 -5.69 9.32 -22.74
CA SER A 89 -6.60 10.18 -21.98
C SER A 89 -5.88 11.26 -21.18
N ASP A 90 -6.62 12.32 -20.82
CA ASP A 90 -6.11 13.38 -19.94
C ASP A 90 -5.84 12.91 -18.50
N ASP A 91 -6.36 11.74 -18.11
CA ASP A 91 -6.12 11.11 -16.81
C ASP A 91 -5.68 9.64 -16.96
N PRO A 92 -4.39 9.38 -17.23
CA PRO A 92 -3.86 8.03 -17.41
C PRO A 92 -3.77 7.22 -16.11
N THR A 93 -4.20 7.78 -14.96
CA THR A 93 -4.09 7.13 -13.64
C THR A 93 -5.24 6.15 -13.34
N GLN A 94 -6.17 6.00 -14.29
CA GLN A 94 -7.37 5.16 -14.14
C GLN A 94 -7.06 3.67 -14.05
N PHE A 95 -6.00 3.20 -14.71
CA PHE A 95 -5.58 1.81 -14.64
C PHE A 95 -4.45 1.63 -13.63
N ARG A 96 -4.73 0.89 -12.56
CA ARG A 96 -3.77 0.60 -11.48
C ARG A 96 -3.45 -0.89 -11.47
N ILE A 97 -2.17 -1.23 -11.34
CA ILE A 97 -1.70 -2.61 -11.24
C ILE A 97 -1.21 -2.87 -9.80
N PRO A 98 -1.93 -3.69 -9.01
CA PRO A 98 -1.44 -4.15 -7.73
C PRO A 98 -0.23 -5.08 -7.89
N MET A 99 0.87 -4.76 -7.20
CA MET A 99 2.03 -5.64 -7.11
C MET A 99 2.79 -5.42 -5.79
N SER A 100 3.42 -6.47 -5.27
CA SER A 100 4.40 -6.37 -4.18
C SER A 100 5.79 -6.23 -4.78
N ILE A 101 6.63 -5.32 -4.29
CA ILE A 101 8.06 -5.23 -4.67
C ILE A 101 8.89 -5.58 -3.44
N GLY A 102 9.57 -6.72 -3.45
CA GLY A 102 10.45 -7.20 -2.39
C GLY A 102 11.70 -6.33 -2.22
N ALA A 103 12.38 -6.49 -1.09
CA ALA A 103 13.66 -5.84 -0.80
C ALA A 103 14.73 -6.27 -1.83
N PRO A 104 15.70 -5.38 -2.16
CA PRO A 104 16.83 -5.77 -2.99
C PRO A 104 17.63 -6.88 -2.31
N HIS A 105 18.07 -7.85 -3.09
CA HIS A 105 19.02 -8.87 -2.67
C HIS A 105 20.20 -8.95 -3.65
N ALA A 106 21.38 -9.26 -3.11
CA ALA A 106 22.63 -9.30 -3.86
C ALA A 106 22.90 -10.70 -4.36
N GLU A 107 23.18 -10.81 -5.66
CA GLU A 107 23.30 -12.07 -6.38
C GLU A 107 24.56 -12.10 -7.24
N LEU A 108 24.97 -13.30 -7.66
CA LEU A 108 26.08 -13.48 -8.60
C LEU A 108 25.56 -13.83 -9.98
N ASP A 109 26.08 -13.13 -10.99
CA ASP A 109 25.84 -13.49 -12.38
C ASP A 109 26.67 -14.69 -12.83
N LYS A 110 26.45 -15.17 -14.06
CA LYS A 110 27.20 -16.31 -14.63
C LYS A 110 28.71 -16.07 -14.76
N SER A 111 29.13 -14.81 -14.71
CA SER A 111 30.53 -14.38 -14.79
C SER A 111 31.13 -14.14 -13.40
N GLY A 112 30.38 -14.41 -12.32
CA GLY A 112 30.82 -14.19 -10.94
C GLY A 112 30.81 -12.73 -10.50
N GLN A 113 30.19 -11.83 -11.27
CA GLN A 113 30.05 -10.42 -10.91
C GLN A 113 28.79 -10.21 -10.06
N GLY A 114 28.90 -9.36 -9.05
CA GLY A 114 27.77 -8.98 -8.22
C GLY A 114 26.71 -8.21 -9.01
N CYS A 115 25.45 -8.54 -8.77
CA CYS A 115 24.29 -7.88 -9.33
C CYS A 115 23.18 -7.76 -8.28
N THR A 116 22.25 -6.84 -8.49
CA THR A 116 21.10 -6.66 -7.58
C THR A 116 19.87 -7.29 -8.20
N ALA A 117 19.11 -8.04 -7.41
CA ALA A 117 17.84 -8.63 -7.81
C ALA A 117 16.70 -8.10 -6.94
N TYR A 118 15.53 -7.95 -7.56
CA TYR A 118 14.27 -7.59 -6.92
C TYR A 118 13.22 -8.64 -7.24
N ASP A 119 12.33 -8.91 -6.30
CA ASP A 119 11.22 -9.84 -6.50
C ASP A 119 9.91 -9.08 -6.54
N VAL A 120 9.20 -9.15 -7.67
CA VAL A 120 7.90 -8.51 -7.86
C VAL A 120 6.82 -9.58 -7.91
N ILE A 121 5.83 -9.48 -7.03
CA ILE A 121 4.71 -10.43 -6.99
C ILE A 121 3.44 -9.78 -7.54
N VAL A 122 2.80 -10.47 -8.48
CA VAL A 122 1.50 -10.10 -9.05
C VAL A 122 0.46 -11.22 -8.83
N ASN A 123 -0.81 -10.91 -9.08
CA ASN A 123 -1.85 -11.95 -9.09
C ASN A 123 -1.65 -12.92 -10.28
N PRO A 124 -1.88 -14.24 -10.11
CA PRO A 124 -1.80 -15.21 -11.20
C PRO A 124 -2.71 -14.92 -12.41
N LEU A 125 -3.91 -14.37 -12.19
CA LEU A 125 -4.86 -14.03 -13.27
C LEU A 125 -4.27 -12.93 -14.16
N PHE A 126 -3.76 -11.88 -13.54
CA PHE A 126 -3.05 -10.81 -14.26
C PHE A 126 -1.81 -11.33 -14.97
N TYR A 127 -1.03 -12.20 -14.32
CA TYR A 127 0.12 -12.83 -14.95
C TYR A 127 -0.24 -13.58 -16.24
N ASN A 128 -1.42 -14.20 -16.31
CA ASN A 128 -1.91 -14.83 -17.55
C ASN A 128 -2.21 -13.79 -18.64
N GLN A 129 -2.72 -12.61 -18.28
CA GLN A 129 -2.91 -11.50 -19.23
C GLN A 129 -1.58 -10.98 -19.77
N LEU A 130 -0.56 -10.86 -18.89
CA LEU A 130 0.79 -10.50 -19.33
C LEU A 130 1.30 -11.49 -20.36
N ASN A 131 1.07 -12.79 -20.19
CA ASN A 131 1.50 -13.78 -21.17
C ASN A 131 0.71 -13.75 -22.49
N SER A 132 -0.47 -13.15 -22.48
CA SER A 132 -1.39 -13.12 -23.63
C SER A 132 -1.24 -11.87 -24.49
N SER A 133 -0.81 -10.73 -23.93
CA SER A 133 -0.61 -9.47 -24.66
C SER A 133 0.77 -8.88 -24.40
N GLU A 134 1.54 -8.64 -25.48
CA GLU A 134 2.83 -7.95 -25.40
C GLU A 134 2.66 -6.46 -25.05
N LEU A 135 1.52 -5.85 -25.40
CA LEU A 135 1.24 -4.45 -25.05
C LEU A 135 1.06 -4.31 -23.54
N ILE A 136 0.17 -5.13 -22.95
CA ILE A 136 -0.07 -5.13 -21.50
C ILE A 136 1.21 -5.51 -20.75
N LYS A 137 1.98 -6.48 -21.27
CA LYS A 137 3.29 -6.85 -20.71
C LYS A 137 4.27 -5.68 -20.71
N THR A 138 4.40 -4.97 -21.82
CA THR A 138 5.30 -3.82 -21.95
C THR A 138 4.88 -2.67 -21.02
N PHE A 139 3.58 -2.40 -20.94
CA PHE A 139 3.03 -1.42 -20.01
C PHE A 139 3.34 -1.80 -18.55
N PHE A 140 3.04 -3.04 -18.16
CA PHE A 140 3.35 -3.54 -16.82
C PHE A 140 4.84 -3.42 -16.49
N LEU A 141 5.73 -3.83 -17.39
CA LEU A 141 7.17 -3.72 -17.17
C LEU A 141 7.60 -2.27 -16.93
N THR A 142 7.02 -1.32 -17.66
CA THR A 142 7.30 0.11 -17.47
C THR A 142 6.86 0.58 -16.09
N VAL A 143 5.62 0.29 -15.69
CA VAL A 143 5.07 0.66 -14.36
C VAL A 143 5.85 -0.03 -13.23
N MET A 144 6.24 -1.29 -13.43
CA MET A 144 7.04 -2.04 -12.47
C MET A 144 8.41 -1.39 -12.26
N LEU A 145 9.09 -1.00 -13.33
CA LEU A 145 10.39 -0.34 -13.22
C LEU A 145 10.27 1.00 -12.49
N GLU A 146 9.26 1.82 -12.83
CA GLU A 146 8.99 3.06 -12.12
C GLU A 146 8.73 2.81 -10.62
N GLY A 147 7.97 1.75 -10.29
CA GLY A 147 7.75 1.34 -8.90
C GLY A 147 9.04 0.98 -8.16
N VAL A 148 9.95 0.25 -8.81
CA VAL A 148 11.27 -0.11 -8.24
C VAL A 148 12.14 1.13 -8.04
N GLU A 149 12.20 2.02 -9.04
CA GLU A 149 12.96 3.27 -8.99
C GLU A 149 12.48 4.18 -7.87
N LEU A 150 11.16 4.36 -7.75
CA LEU A 150 10.55 5.18 -6.69
C LEU A 150 10.79 4.61 -5.30
N LYS A 151 10.70 3.28 -5.14
CA LYS A 151 10.85 2.63 -3.84
C LYS A 151 12.29 2.64 -3.32
N TYR A 152 13.26 2.43 -4.22
CA TYR A 152 14.67 2.18 -3.84
C TYR A 152 15.65 3.22 -4.37
N ASP A 153 15.15 4.35 -4.87
CA ASP A 153 15.94 5.46 -5.42
C ASP A 153 16.98 4.95 -6.44
N GLN A 154 16.50 4.20 -7.43
CA GLN A 154 17.32 3.62 -8.50
C GLN A 154 17.07 4.34 -9.83
N GLU A 155 18.04 4.25 -10.74
CA GLU A 155 17.90 4.73 -12.13
C GLU A 155 18.08 3.55 -13.10
N LEU A 156 16.98 2.94 -13.53
CA LEU A 156 17.00 1.75 -14.39
C LEU A 156 16.82 2.13 -15.86
N SER A 157 17.58 1.50 -16.74
CA SER A 157 17.38 1.62 -18.19
C SER A 157 16.02 1.05 -18.58
N ARG A 158 15.39 1.66 -19.58
CA ARG A 158 14.18 1.13 -20.23
C ARG A 158 14.50 0.07 -21.29
N GLU A 159 15.77 -0.30 -21.43
CA GLU A 159 16.19 -1.47 -22.21
C GLU A 159 16.27 -2.69 -21.32
N TRP A 160 15.36 -3.64 -21.51
CA TRP A 160 15.30 -4.89 -20.76
C TRP A 160 15.36 -6.12 -21.64
N VAL A 161 15.80 -7.23 -21.05
CA VAL A 161 15.80 -8.56 -21.68
C VAL A 161 15.11 -9.54 -20.77
N ILE A 162 13.99 -10.11 -21.23
CA ILE A 162 13.35 -11.23 -20.55
C ILE A 162 14.19 -12.49 -20.76
N LEU A 163 14.60 -13.13 -19.67
CA LEU A 163 15.41 -14.34 -19.71
C LEU A 163 14.57 -15.55 -20.13
N LYS A 164 15.02 -16.27 -21.15
CA LYS A 164 14.32 -17.46 -21.67
C LYS A 164 14.57 -18.74 -20.86
N ASN A 165 15.79 -18.86 -20.32
CA ASN A 165 16.26 -20.10 -19.68
C ASN A 165 16.39 -19.98 -18.15
N ARG A 166 15.94 -18.87 -17.58
CA ARG A 166 16.03 -18.62 -16.14
C ARG A 166 14.82 -17.79 -15.72
N LYS A 167 13.96 -18.38 -14.88
CA LYS A 167 12.73 -17.75 -14.40
C LYS A 167 12.92 -16.92 -13.13
N PHE A 168 14.00 -17.18 -12.39
CA PHE A 168 14.32 -16.54 -11.13
C PHE A 168 15.83 -16.46 -10.93
N VAL A 169 16.30 -15.34 -10.38
CA VAL A 169 17.69 -15.11 -9.96
C VAL A 169 17.71 -14.99 -8.44
N GLY A 170 18.50 -15.84 -7.79
CA GLY A 170 18.58 -15.97 -6.34
C GLY A 170 17.81 -17.17 -5.79
N ASP A 171 17.66 -17.21 -4.48
CA ASP A 171 16.86 -18.19 -3.77
C ASP A 171 15.47 -17.64 -3.49
N LEU A 172 14.45 -18.44 -3.80
CA LEU A 172 13.05 -18.05 -3.60
C LEU A 172 12.75 -18.04 -2.09
N ALA A 173 12.90 -16.88 -1.46
CA ALA A 173 12.61 -16.70 -0.05
C ALA A 173 11.10 -16.50 0.20
N GLU A 174 10.63 -16.93 1.37
CA GLU A 174 9.29 -16.61 1.86
C GLU A 174 9.10 -15.08 1.92
N GLN A 175 8.02 -14.58 1.32
CA GLN A 175 7.66 -13.17 1.42
C GLN A 175 6.43 -12.99 2.32
N TYR A 176 6.52 -12.04 3.25
CA TYR A 176 5.41 -11.69 4.12
C TYR A 176 4.43 -10.81 3.36
N VAL A 177 3.24 -11.36 3.14
CA VAL A 177 2.11 -10.58 2.61
C VAL A 177 1.15 -10.37 3.76
N LYS A 178 0.86 -9.10 4.05
CA LYS A 178 -0.04 -8.72 5.14
C LYS A 178 -1.45 -9.20 4.79
N ASP A 179 -1.99 -10.10 5.59
CA ASP A 179 -3.40 -10.45 5.49
C ASP A 179 -4.17 -9.33 6.18
N ARG A 180 -4.84 -8.49 5.40
CA ARG A 180 -5.87 -7.62 5.97
C ARG A 180 -7.15 -8.41 5.84
N SER A 181 -7.60 -8.97 6.96
CA SER A 181 -8.95 -9.46 7.12
C SER A 181 -9.91 -8.53 6.39
N LYS A 182 -10.61 -9.06 5.38
CA LYS A 182 -11.61 -8.30 4.62
C LYS A 182 -12.55 -7.61 5.61
N SER A 183 -12.80 -6.31 5.42
CA SER A 183 -13.71 -5.56 6.29
C SER A 183 -15.06 -6.28 6.40
N LEU A 184 -15.66 -6.27 7.60
CA LEU A 184 -16.91 -6.98 7.90
C LEU A 184 -18.12 -6.45 7.11
N ILE A 185 -18.01 -5.28 6.51
CA ILE A 185 -19.05 -4.64 5.71
C ILE A 185 -18.44 -4.30 4.34
N THR A 186 -19.15 -4.66 3.27
CA THR A 186 -18.80 -4.38 1.86
C THR A 186 -20.05 -3.91 1.14
N GLU A 187 -19.96 -2.83 0.35
CA GLU A 187 -21.07 -2.32 -0.46
C GLU A 187 -21.39 -3.23 -1.65
N VAL A 188 -22.67 -3.34 -2.01
CA VAL A 188 -23.17 -4.32 -3.00
C VAL A 188 -22.96 -3.88 -4.46
N ASN A 189 -22.54 -2.63 -4.73
CA ASN A 189 -22.35 -2.13 -6.10
C ASN A 189 -21.33 -0.99 -6.19
N GLN A 190 -20.20 -1.17 -5.52
CA GLN A 190 -19.02 -0.38 -5.79
C GLN A 190 -17.90 -1.33 -6.18
N ASP A 191 -17.61 -1.44 -7.48
CA ASP A 191 -16.32 -1.91 -7.97
C ASP A 191 -15.23 -0.86 -7.64
N CYS A 192 -15.12 -0.51 -6.35
CA CYS A 192 -13.95 0.11 -5.80
C CYS A 192 -13.09 -1.03 -5.25
N TYR A 193 -12.20 -1.55 -6.09
CA TYR A 193 -11.11 -2.41 -5.65
C TYR A 193 -10.07 -1.57 -4.89
N CYS A 194 -10.45 -1.05 -3.73
CA CYS A 194 -9.53 -0.47 -2.77
C CYS A 194 -8.77 -1.60 -2.09
N PHE A 195 -7.71 -2.10 -2.73
CA PHE A 195 -6.66 -2.90 -2.09
C PHE A 195 -5.37 -2.83 -2.92
N VAL A 196 -4.88 -1.62 -3.17
CA VAL A 196 -3.47 -1.44 -3.52
C VAL A 196 -2.68 -1.94 -2.31
N PHE A 197 -1.84 -2.95 -2.46
CA PHE A 197 -0.89 -3.28 -1.40
C PHE A 197 -0.08 -2.03 -1.10
N PHE A 198 -0.28 -1.56 0.12
CA PHE A 198 0.33 -0.40 0.72
C PHE A 198 1.86 -0.53 0.65
N TYR A 199 2.49 0.16 -0.29
CA TYR A 199 3.31 1.25 0.23
C TYR A 199 2.36 2.06 1.09
N ARG A 200 2.50 1.95 2.42
CA ARG A 200 2.17 3.14 3.20
C ARG A 200 3.11 4.16 2.60
N ALA A 201 2.55 5.00 1.75
CA ALA A 201 3.31 6.08 1.19
C ALA A 201 3.95 6.78 2.38
N PRO A 202 5.24 7.10 2.32
CA PRO A 202 5.99 7.54 3.48
C PRO A 202 5.20 8.64 4.18
N GLU A 203 5.11 8.55 5.50
CA GLU A 203 4.40 9.56 6.26
C GLU A 203 5.11 10.90 6.06
N PRO A 204 4.42 11.95 5.60
CA PRO A 204 5.03 13.25 5.42
C PRO A 204 5.49 13.79 6.78
N LYS A 205 6.55 14.59 6.78
CA LYS A 205 6.90 15.34 7.98
C LYS A 205 5.82 16.38 8.23
N PHE A 206 5.25 16.40 9.42
CA PHE A 206 4.25 17.37 9.80
C PHE A 206 4.53 17.96 11.17
N THR A 207 3.97 19.15 11.40
CA THR A 207 3.95 19.81 12.71
C THR A 207 2.53 20.31 12.97
N ILE A 208 2.01 20.07 14.18
CA ILE A 208 0.75 20.65 14.64
C ILE A 208 1.09 21.74 15.65
N LEU A 209 0.70 22.97 15.35
CA LEU A 209 0.83 24.12 16.21
C LEU A 209 -0.54 24.48 16.78
N GLN A 210 -0.55 24.92 18.03
CA GLN A 210 -1.76 25.35 18.71
C GLN A 210 -1.73 26.88 18.90
N GLU A 211 -2.84 27.54 18.62
CA GLU A 211 -3.01 28.97 18.82
C GLU A 211 -4.27 29.24 19.65
N PRO A 212 -4.18 29.96 20.79
CA PRO A 212 -2.97 30.47 21.45
C PRO A 212 -2.07 29.36 22.04
N VAL A 213 -0.76 29.61 22.14
CA VAL A 213 0.26 28.63 22.57
C VAL A 213 0.08 28.10 24.00
N SER A 214 -0.74 28.76 24.82
CA SER A 214 -1.01 28.39 26.21
C SER A 214 -2.50 28.41 26.49
N GLY A 215 -2.99 27.37 27.15
CA GLY A 215 -4.41 27.21 27.48
C GLY A 215 -5.12 26.30 26.50
N HIS A 216 -6.45 26.42 26.44
CA HIS A 216 -7.24 25.72 25.44
C HIS A 216 -7.07 26.43 24.09
N PRO A 217 -6.67 25.72 23.01
CA PRO A 217 -6.50 26.36 21.72
C PRO A 217 -7.83 26.80 21.13
N GLU A 218 -7.78 27.90 20.39
CA GLU A 218 -8.86 28.36 19.50
C GLU A 218 -8.68 27.76 18.11
N PHE A 219 -7.42 27.57 17.69
CA PHE A 219 -7.07 26.99 16.39
C PHE A 219 -5.93 25.98 16.52
N LEU A 220 -5.99 24.95 15.70
CA LEU A 220 -4.87 24.09 15.36
C LEU A 220 -4.39 24.44 13.94
N VAL A 221 -3.08 24.56 13.78
CA VAL A 221 -2.43 24.77 12.48
C VAL A 221 -1.54 23.58 12.19
N ALA A 222 -1.92 22.77 11.20
CA ALA A 222 -1.08 21.66 10.74
C ALA A 222 -0.27 22.09 9.50
N GLU A 223 1.05 21.97 9.59
CA GLU A 223 1.97 22.17 8.47
C GLU A 223 2.51 20.81 8.01
N ILE A 224 2.20 20.40 6.79
CA ILE A 224 2.56 19.09 6.22
C ILE A 224 3.50 19.29 5.03
N HIS A 225 4.69 18.70 5.08
CA HIS A 225 5.72 18.84 4.05
C HIS A 225 5.54 17.78 2.96
N LEU A 226 5.32 18.22 1.72
CA LEU A 226 4.97 17.38 0.57
C LEU A 226 5.89 17.66 -0.66
N PRO A 227 7.22 17.51 -0.55
CA PRO A 227 8.17 17.90 -1.60
C PRO A 227 7.97 17.21 -2.95
N LEU A 228 7.39 16.00 -2.95
CA LEU A 228 7.13 15.21 -4.17
C LEU A 228 5.84 15.62 -4.89
N VAL A 229 5.01 16.47 -4.29
CA VAL A 229 3.70 16.87 -4.84
C VAL A 229 3.87 18.07 -5.78
N LYS A 230 3.50 17.87 -7.05
CA LYS A 230 3.59 18.92 -8.08
C LYS A 230 2.40 19.87 -8.08
N SER A 231 1.19 19.34 -7.82
CA SER A 231 -0.09 20.08 -7.87
C SER A 231 -0.98 19.67 -6.69
N SER A 232 -1.78 20.60 -6.18
CA SER A 232 -2.80 20.30 -5.16
C SER A 232 -3.93 19.41 -5.68
N GLN A 233 -4.11 19.31 -7.00
CA GLN A 233 -5.14 18.46 -7.63
C GLN A 233 -4.94 16.97 -7.34
N THR A 234 -3.72 16.57 -6.98
CA THR A 234 -3.40 15.18 -6.63
C THR A 234 -3.57 14.90 -5.15
N LEU A 235 -3.95 15.90 -4.34
CA LEU A 235 -4.18 15.76 -2.91
C LEU A 235 -5.66 15.49 -2.64
N GLN A 236 -5.93 14.56 -1.74
CA GLN A 236 -7.23 14.31 -1.15
C GLN A 236 -7.08 14.47 0.36
N LEU A 237 -7.79 15.45 0.93
CA LEU A 237 -7.74 15.78 2.35
C LEU A 237 -9.13 15.60 2.94
N ASP A 238 -9.23 14.72 3.92
CA ASP A 238 -10.44 14.47 4.69
C ASP A 238 -10.20 14.87 6.15
N LEU A 239 -11.04 15.75 6.67
CA LEU A 239 -11.00 16.23 8.05
C LEU A 239 -12.18 15.64 8.82
N GLY A 240 -11.89 14.82 9.83
CA GLY A 240 -12.87 14.33 10.79
C GLY A 240 -13.00 15.27 11.99
N GLU A 241 -13.75 14.85 13.02
CA GLU A 241 -13.92 15.64 14.25
C GLU A 241 -12.60 15.78 15.01
N ASP A 242 -11.76 14.76 14.99
CA ASP A 242 -10.48 14.69 15.70
C ASP A 242 -9.42 13.98 14.84
N ARG A 243 -9.55 14.01 13.52
CA ARG A 243 -8.71 13.20 12.62
C ARG A 243 -8.38 13.93 11.33
N ILE A 244 -7.14 13.83 10.90
CA ILE A 244 -6.70 14.28 9.58
C ILE A 244 -6.30 13.05 8.78
N VAL A 245 -6.91 12.90 7.60
CA VAL A 245 -6.51 11.92 6.60
C VAL A 245 -6.09 12.67 5.34
N LEU A 246 -4.84 12.51 4.93
CA LEU A 246 -4.31 13.06 3.69
C LEU A 246 -3.77 11.93 2.82
N GLU A 247 -4.40 11.76 1.68
CA GLU A 247 -3.98 10.82 0.65
C GLU A 247 -3.54 11.56 -0.61
N THR A 248 -2.62 10.94 -1.34
CA THR A 248 -2.20 11.45 -2.65
C THR A 248 -2.60 10.46 -3.73
N ARG A 249 -3.18 10.92 -4.84
CA ARG A 249 -3.59 10.05 -5.97
C ARG A 249 -2.44 9.24 -6.55
N SER A 250 -1.23 9.78 -6.47
CA SER A 250 0.03 9.15 -6.90
C SER A 250 0.64 8.24 -5.83
N ASN A 251 0.00 8.09 -4.66
CA ASN A 251 0.45 7.30 -3.53
C ASN A 251 1.90 7.62 -3.09
N VAL A 252 2.25 8.90 -3.11
CA VAL A 252 3.59 9.42 -2.71
C VAL A 252 3.65 9.86 -1.25
N TYR A 253 2.51 10.23 -0.67
CA TYR A 253 2.32 10.48 0.77
C TYR A 253 0.97 9.91 1.22
N ASP A 254 0.95 9.44 2.47
CA ASP A 254 -0.20 8.95 3.22
C ASP A 254 -0.03 9.43 4.67
N LEU A 255 -1.01 10.16 5.19
CA LEU A 255 -1.01 10.66 6.56
C LEU A 255 -2.39 10.36 7.17
N ASP A 256 -2.38 9.74 8.33
CA ASP A 256 -3.58 9.41 9.09
C ASP A 256 -3.28 9.60 10.57
N ILE A 257 -3.71 10.74 11.11
CA ILE A 257 -3.37 11.17 12.47
C ILE A 257 -4.58 11.64 13.23
N PHE A 258 -4.60 11.33 14.53
CA PHE A 258 -5.56 11.87 15.47
C PHE A 258 -5.08 13.22 16.01
N LEU A 259 -6.02 14.13 16.17
CA LEU A 259 -5.86 15.44 16.75
C LEU A 259 -6.11 15.39 18.26
N PRO A 260 -5.42 16.24 19.05
CA PRO A 260 -5.64 16.31 20.49
C PRO A 260 -6.95 17.02 20.88
N TYR A 261 -7.65 17.65 19.94
CA TYR A 261 -8.89 18.39 20.18
C TYR A 261 -9.89 18.18 19.05
N TYR A 262 -11.18 18.36 19.37
CA TYR A 262 -12.27 18.33 18.41
C TYR A 262 -12.35 19.62 17.59
N ILE A 263 -12.37 19.51 16.27
CA ILE A 263 -12.37 20.62 15.34
C ILE A 263 -13.75 20.88 14.72
N GLN A 264 -14.01 22.13 14.37
CA GLN A 264 -15.19 22.56 13.63
C GLN A 264 -14.93 22.37 12.13
N GLN A 265 -15.30 21.20 11.60
CA GLN A 265 -15.01 20.79 10.22
C GLN A 265 -15.45 21.82 9.16
N ASP A 266 -16.63 22.43 9.35
CA ASP A 266 -17.22 23.39 8.39
C ASP A 266 -16.42 24.69 8.25
N GLU A 267 -15.63 25.04 9.28
CA GLU A 267 -14.84 26.28 9.32
C GLU A 267 -13.35 26.04 9.03
N CYS A 268 -12.96 24.79 8.73
CA CYS A 268 -11.59 24.44 8.42
C CYS A 268 -11.16 24.97 7.05
N GLY A 269 -9.90 25.43 6.96
CA GLY A 269 -9.28 25.90 5.73
C GLY A 269 -7.99 25.15 5.42
N ALA A 270 -7.72 24.92 4.14
CA ALA A 270 -6.47 24.29 3.70
C ALA A 270 -5.84 25.07 2.53
N GLN A 271 -4.52 25.28 2.60
CA GLN A 271 -3.76 25.99 1.57
C GLN A 271 -2.47 25.24 1.24
N PHE A 272 -2.25 24.96 -0.04
CA PHE A 272 -1.02 24.31 -0.52
C PHE A 272 -0.13 25.32 -1.25
N ASP A 273 1.04 25.60 -0.69
CA ASP A 273 2.03 26.45 -1.34
C ASP A 273 2.91 25.62 -2.29
N ARG A 274 2.79 25.90 -3.59
CA ARG A 274 3.53 25.19 -4.65
C ARG A 274 5.04 25.44 -4.62
N LYS A 275 5.50 26.56 -4.03
CA LYS A 275 6.92 26.93 -3.96
C LYS A 275 7.60 26.24 -2.78
N THR A 276 7.01 26.33 -1.59
CA THR A 276 7.55 25.71 -0.36
C THR A 276 7.22 24.23 -0.26
N LYS A 277 6.22 23.75 -1.01
CA LYS A 277 5.70 22.38 -0.98
C LYS A 277 5.11 22.00 0.38
N ILE A 278 4.48 22.96 1.04
CA ILE A 278 3.84 22.78 2.36
C ILE A 278 2.33 22.94 2.21
N LEU A 279 1.58 21.97 2.75
CA LEU A 279 0.15 22.06 2.96
C LEU A 279 -0.10 22.58 4.37
N THR A 280 -0.75 23.73 4.49
CA THR A 280 -1.14 24.33 5.76
C THR A 280 -2.64 24.13 5.95
N ILE A 281 -3.03 23.56 7.09
CA ILE A 281 -4.44 23.33 7.45
C ILE A 281 -4.71 24.15 8.72
N THR A 282 -5.70 25.03 8.65
CA THR A 282 -6.19 25.83 9.78
C THR A 282 -7.51 25.25 10.25
N MET A 283 -7.55 24.81 11.51
CA MET A 283 -8.67 24.06 12.07
C MET A 283 -9.15 24.73 13.36
N PRO A 284 -10.31 25.40 13.35
CA PRO A 284 -10.90 25.95 14.56
C PRO A 284 -11.30 24.82 15.52
N VAL A 285 -11.07 25.01 16.81
CA VAL A 285 -11.33 24.02 17.85
C VAL A 285 -12.63 24.35 18.58
N HIS A 286 -13.42 23.33 18.92
CA HIS A 286 -14.61 23.54 19.75
C HIS A 286 -14.24 24.13 21.13
N PRO A 287 -14.92 25.18 21.58
CA PRO A 287 -14.68 25.74 22.91
C PRO A 287 -15.06 24.72 23.99
N LEU A 288 -14.37 24.77 25.13
CA LEU A 288 -14.74 23.97 26.31
C LEU A 288 -16.20 24.26 26.69
N SER A 289 -17.06 23.26 26.53
CA SER A 289 -18.40 23.26 27.11
C SER A 289 -18.25 23.46 28.62
N THR A 290 -18.60 24.65 29.09
CA THR A 290 -18.59 25.02 30.52
C THR A 290 -19.81 24.44 31.21
#